data_AF-A0A7S2NND2-F1
#
_entry.id   AF-A0A7S2NND2-F1
#
_cell.length_a   1.000
_cell.length_b   1.000
_cell.length_c   1.000
_cell.angle_alpha   90.00
_cell.angle_beta   90.00
_cell.angle_gamma   90.00
#
_symmetry.space_group_name_H-M   'P 1'
#
loop_
_entity.id
_entity.type
_entity.pdbx_description
1 polymer ?
#
loop_
_entity_poly.entity_id
_entity_poly.type
_entity_poly.pdbx_seq_one_letter_code
_entity_poly.pdbx_strand_id
1 'polypeptide(L)'
;RAAAEGASAGAPAAALQAAPARTARMTGGATSSRLTGVVKTFNMRLGLGKIGCVETGRDVVVGVADLAGFDVGDQVSFILAADPELGTPRATELRALDDSDGEEEEEGDQAA
;
A
#
# COMPACT_ATOMS: atom_id res chain seq x y z
N ARG A 1 -23.97 31.43 -8.26
CA ARG A 1 -22.56 31.52 -7.82
C ARG A 1 -22.42 30.56 -6.64
N ALA A 2 -21.87 29.36 -6.84
CA ALA A 2 -20.45 28.99 -6.63
C ALA A 2 -20.02 29.23 -5.16
N ALA A 3 -19.51 28.26 -4.38
CA ALA A 3 -18.69 27.09 -4.70
C ALA A 3 -18.87 25.95 -3.66
N ALA A 4 -18.46 24.75 -4.04
CA ALA A 4 -18.46 23.52 -3.24
C ALA A 4 -17.35 23.53 -2.17
N GLU A 5 -17.68 23.14 -0.94
CA GLU A 5 -16.70 22.81 0.09
C GLU A 5 -16.44 21.29 0.06
N GLY A 6 -15.32 20.91 -0.55
CA GLY A 6 -14.76 19.57 -0.44
C GLY A 6 -13.91 19.49 0.82
N ALA A 7 -14.48 18.96 1.91
CA ALA A 7 -13.72 18.62 3.10
C ALA A 7 -12.97 17.31 2.85
N SER A 8 -11.67 17.45 2.60
CA SER A 8 -10.69 16.38 2.54
C SER A 8 -10.73 15.54 3.83
N ALA A 9 -11.00 14.25 3.68
CA ALA A 9 -10.83 13.26 4.73
C ALA A 9 -9.36 13.21 5.16
N GLY A 10 -9.07 13.72 6.36
CA GLY A 10 -7.82 13.48 7.05
C GLY A 10 -7.89 12.13 7.76
N ALA A 11 -7.08 11.17 7.29
CA ALA A 11 -6.80 9.96 8.04
C ALA A 11 -5.76 10.28 9.15
N PRO A 12 -5.92 9.76 10.37
CA PRO A 12 -4.95 9.96 11.44
C PRO A 12 -3.67 9.17 11.19
N ALA A 13 -2.56 9.89 11.08
CA ALA A 13 -1.21 9.38 11.23
C ALA A 13 -0.92 9.13 12.72
N ALA A 14 -0.90 7.88 13.15
CA ALA A 14 -0.25 7.41 14.37
C ALA A 14 -0.21 5.89 14.35
N ALA A 15 0.82 5.17 14.76
CA ALA A 15 2.22 5.45 15.05
C ALA A 15 2.82 4.05 15.30
N LEU A 16 4.07 3.86 14.90
CA LEU A 16 5.00 2.91 15.54
C LEU A 16 4.55 1.43 15.59
N GLN A 17 5.15 0.57 14.76
CA GLN A 17 6.08 -0.48 15.23
C GLN A 17 6.56 -1.36 14.07
N ALA A 18 7.85 -1.66 14.10
CA ALA A 18 8.50 -2.57 13.19
C ALA A 18 8.31 -4.04 13.64
N ALA A 19 8.29 -4.93 12.63
CA ALA A 19 8.56 -6.38 12.65
C ALA A 19 7.36 -7.34 12.86
N PRO A 20 7.44 -8.63 12.46
CA PRO A 20 8.44 -9.32 11.63
C PRO A 20 7.82 -10.02 10.40
N ALA A 21 8.68 -10.56 9.53
CA ALA A 21 8.32 -11.44 8.42
C ALA A 21 7.36 -12.57 8.85
N ARG A 22 6.07 -12.40 8.58
CA ARG A 22 5.12 -13.51 8.63
C ARG A 22 5.17 -14.18 7.27
N THR A 23 5.75 -15.38 7.26
CA THR A 23 5.78 -16.30 6.13
C THR A 23 4.34 -16.69 5.79
N ALA A 24 3.61 -15.83 5.07
CA ALA A 24 2.32 -16.17 4.51
C ALA A 24 2.55 -17.18 3.38
N ARG A 25 2.39 -18.47 3.71
CA ARG A 25 2.20 -19.51 2.70
C ARG A 25 0.87 -19.22 2.00
N MET A 26 0.92 -18.45 0.92
CA MET A 26 -0.24 -18.23 0.05
C MET A 26 -0.33 -19.37 -0.95
N THR A 27 -1.28 -20.27 -0.67
CA THR A 27 -1.80 -21.28 -1.60
C THR A 27 -2.29 -20.61 -2.89
N GLY A 28 -1.91 -21.21 -4.03
CA GLY A 28 -2.11 -20.66 -5.35
C GLY A 28 -3.56 -20.38 -5.75
N GLY A 29 -3.73 -19.25 -6.43
CA GLY A 29 -4.84 -18.94 -7.32
C GLY A 29 -4.28 -18.14 -8.49
N ALA A 30 -4.32 -18.72 -9.68
CA ALA A 30 -3.75 -18.11 -10.89
C ALA A 30 -4.56 -16.89 -11.34
N THR A 31 -4.15 -15.68 -10.95
CA THR A 31 -4.54 -14.42 -11.60
C THR A 31 -3.41 -13.42 -11.44
N SER A 32 -2.86 -12.93 -12.56
CA SER A 32 -1.88 -11.84 -12.70
C SER A 32 -0.91 -11.62 -11.53
N SER A 33 0.37 -12.02 -11.67
CA SER A 33 1.42 -11.92 -10.63
C SER A 33 1.53 -10.52 -10.00
N ARG A 34 0.67 -10.24 -9.02
CA ARG A 34 0.74 -9.08 -8.14
C ARG A 34 1.89 -9.36 -7.20
N LEU A 35 2.81 -8.42 -7.14
CA LEU A 35 3.94 -8.45 -6.25
C LEU A 35 3.60 -7.63 -5.01
N THR A 36 4.20 -8.00 -3.90
CA THR A 36 4.10 -7.25 -2.66
C THR A 36 5.37 -6.43 -2.44
N GLY A 37 5.22 -5.28 -1.80
CA GLY A 37 6.34 -4.41 -1.50
C GLY A 37 6.02 -3.39 -0.43
N VAL A 38 7.06 -2.71 0.02
CA VAL A 38 6.96 -1.67 1.06
C VAL A 38 7.31 -0.33 0.45
N VAL A 39 6.50 0.69 0.70
CA VAL A 39 6.79 2.05 0.25
C VAL A 39 8.04 2.55 0.97
N LYS A 40 9.14 2.73 0.22
CA LYS A 40 10.46 3.02 0.76
C LYS A 40 10.72 4.51 0.84
N THR A 41 10.24 5.25 -0.16
CA THR A 41 10.40 6.70 -0.25
C THR A 41 9.28 7.25 -1.12
N PHE A 42 8.77 8.42 -0.74
CA PHE A 42 7.75 9.12 -1.49
C PHE A 42 8.15 10.60 -1.64
N ASN A 43 8.25 11.06 -2.89
CA ASN A 43 8.57 12.45 -3.21
C ASN A 43 7.36 13.14 -3.81
N MET A 44 6.57 13.81 -2.96
CA MET A 44 5.43 14.63 -3.40
C MET A 44 5.85 15.73 -4.38
N ARG A 45 7.04 16.31 -4.21
CA ARG A 45 7.57 17.36 -5.11
C ARG A 45 7.74 16.88 -6.56
N LEU A 46 8.13 15.63 -6.75
CA LEU A 46 8.34 15.03 -8.07
C LEU A 46 7.11 14.25 -8.55
N GLY A 47 6.15 13.99 -7.66
CA GLY A 47 5.02 13.12 -7.93
C GLY A 47 5.42 11.66 -8.12
N LEU A 48 6.54 11.22 -7.52
CA LEU A 48 7.10 9.88 -7.69
C LEU A 48 7.43 9.26 -6.34
N GLY A 49 7.16 7.97 -6.20
CA GLY A 49 7.61 7.15 -5.09
C GLY A 49 8.41 5.93 -5.53
N LYS A 50 8.98 5.25 -4.55
CA LYS A 50 9.72 4.01 -4.71
C LYS A 50 9.19 2.97 -3.75
N ILE A 51 8.89 1.79 -4.28
CA ILE A 51 8.45 0.63 -3.52
C ILE A 51 9.58 -0.39 -3.54
N GLY A 52 10.06 -0.77 -2.37
CA GLY A 52 11.01 -1.87 -2.22
C GLY A 52 10.27 -3.19 -2.38
N CYS A 53 10.54 -3.91 -3.46
CA CYS A 53 9.96 -5.23 -3.68
C CYS A 53 10.97 -6.30 -3.29
N VAL A 54 10.66 -7.07 -2.23
CA VAL A 54 11.54 -8.13 -1.75
C VAL A 54 11.62 -9.28 -2.76
N GLU A 55 10.53 -9.57 -3.46
CA GLU A 55 10.49 -10.66 -4.45
C GLU A 55 11.38 -10.42 -5.66
N THR A 56 11.45 -9.18 -6.14
CA THR A 56 12.31 -8.81 -7.29
C THR A 56 13.70 -8.35 -6.85
N GLY A 57 13.88 -8.03 -5.56
CA GLY A 57 15.11 -7.43 -5.03
C GLY A 57 15.44 -6.06 -5.63
N ARG A 58 14.46 -5.38 -6.25
CA ARG A 58 14.63 -4.09 -6.95
C ARG A 58 13.64 -3.06 -6.42
N ASP A 59 14.02 -1.79 -6.54
CA ASP A 59 13.13 -0.67 -6.26
C ASP A 59 12.24 -0.42 -7.49
N VAL A 60 10.93 -0.41 -7.29
CA VAL A 60 9.93 -0.20 -8.32
C VAL A 60 9.42 1.23 -8.23
N VAL A 61 9.38 1.95 -9.36
CA VAL A 61 8.90 3.34 -9.41
C VAL A 61 7.38 3.35 -9.38
N VAL A 62 6.77 4.28 -8.65
CA VAL A 62 5.32 4.43 -8.57
C VAL A 62 4.94 5.90 -8.69
N GLY A 63 3.79 6.18 -9.31
CA GLY A 63 3.28 7.54 -9.44
C GLY A 63 2.59 8.02 -8.16
N VAL A 64 2.59 9.33 -7.92
CA VAL A 64 1.86 9.94 -6.80
C VAL A 64 0.35 9.70 -6.84
N ALA A 65 -0.23 9.53 -8.03
CA ALA A 65 -1.64 9.20 -8.18
C ALA A 65 -1.97 7.82 -7.61
N ASP A 66 -1.09 6.83 -7.83
CA ASP A 66 -1.25 5.48 -7.30
C ASP A 66 -0.88 5.39 -5.81
N LEU A 67 0.02 6.25 -5.34
CA LEU A 67 0.40 6.37 -3.92
C LEU A 67 -0.56 7.25 -3.09
N ALA A 68 -1.58 7.84 -3.70
CA ALA A 68 -2.50 8.70 -2.99
C ALA A 68 -3.27 7.89 -1.93
N GLY A 69 -2.93 8.09 -0.66
CA GLY A 69 -3.49 7.33 0.47
C GLY A 69 -2.56 6.28 1.08
N PHE A 70 -1.30 6.20 0.62
CA PHE A 70 -0.25 5.36 1.21
C PHE A 70 0.91 6.20 1.72
N ASP A 71 1.51 5.77 2.82
CA ASP A 71 2.65 6.42 3.44
C ASP A 71 3.93 5.58 3.34
N VAL A 72 5.07 6.23 3.61
CA VAL A 72 6.37 5.53 3.65
C VAL A 72 6.36 4.54 4.82
N GLY A 73 6.54 3.26 4.51
CA GLY A 73 6.45 2.16 5.46
C GLY A 73 5.24 1.25 5.24
N ASP A 74 4.23 1.69 4.49
CA ASP A 74 3.05 0.86 4.20
C ASP A 74 3.38 -0.32 3.30
N GLN A 75 2.72 -1.44 3.59
CA GLN A 75 2.79 -2.64 2.78
C GLN A 75 1.67 -2.61 1.74
N VAL A 76 2.06 -2.72 0.47
CA VAL A 76 1.15 -2.60 -0.67
C VAL A 76 1.33 -3.75 -1.63
N SER A 77 0.25 -4.13 -2.31
CA SER A 77 0.29 -5.05 -3.44
C SER A 77 0.14 -4.27 -4.74
N PHE A 78 0.93 -4.62 -5.75
CA PHE A 78 0.96 -3.91 -7.03
C PHE A 78 1.25 -4.86 -8.19
N ILE A 79 0.96 -4.41 -9.41
CA ILE A 79 1.34 -5.11 -10.64
C ILE A 79 2.60 -4.45 -11.19
N LEU A 80 3.60 -5.26 -11.53
CA LEU A 80 4.82 -4.78 -12.16
C LEU A 80 4.60 -4.62 -13.66
N ALA A 81 4.60 -3.38 -14.13
CA ALA A 81 4.56 -3.02 -15.54
C ALA A 81 5.91 -2.43 -15.96
N ALA A 82 6.32 -2.65 -17.21
CA ALA A 82 7.44 -1.92 -17.78
C ALA A 82 6.93 -0.61 -18.35
N ASP A 83 7.58 0.50 -17.99
CA ASP A 83 7.28 1.78 -18.60
C ASP A 83 7.63 1.74 -20.10
N PRO A 84 6.70 2.06 -21.02
CA PRO A 84 6.94 1.94 -22.46
C PRO A 84 7.94 2.99 -22.99
N GLU A 85 8.16 4.08 -22.25
CA GLU A 85 9.08 5.16 -22.65
C GLU A 85 10.48 4.94 -22.09
N LEU A 86 10.59 4.57 -20.81
CA LEU A 86 11.85 4.44 -20.09
C LEU A 86 12.31 2.98 -19.90
N GLY A 87 11.46 1.99 -20.17
CA GLY A 87 11.73 0.56 -19.91
C GLY A 87 11.93 0.22 -18.42
N THR A 88 11.65 1.17 -17.53
CA THR A 88 11.90 1.03 -16.09
C THR A 88 10.72 0.31 -15.42
N PRO A 89 10.96 -0.58 -14.45
CA PRO A 89 9.90 -1.21 -13.69
C PRO A 89 9.05 -0.17 -12.94
N ARG A 90 7.76 -0.15 -13.25
CA ARG A 90 6.74 0.71 -12.64
C ARG A 90 5.67 -0.15 -11.97
N ALA A 91 5.23 0.28 -10.79
CA ALA A 91 4.09 -0.30 -10.10
C ALA A 91 2.81 0.36 -10.58
N THR A 92 1.82 -0.47 -10.93
CA THR A 92 0.47 -0.05 -11.31
C THR A 92 -0.56 -0.83 -10.52
N GLU A 93 -1.78 -0.29 -10.40
CA GLU A 93 -2.86 -0.91 -9.63
C GLU A 93 -2.49 -1.21 -8.16
N LEU A 94 -1.92 -0.20 -7.47
CA LEU A 94 -1.62 -0.30 -6.05
C LEU A 94 -2.88 -0.59 -5.23
N ARG A 95 -2.75 -1.50 -4.26
CA ARG A 95 -3.77 -1.79 -3.25
C ARG A 95 -3.12 -1.94 -1.88
N ALA A 96 -3.84 -1.50 -0.85
CA ALA A 96 -3.50 -1.80 0.52
C ALA A 96 -3.51 -3.32 0.71
N LEU A 97 -2.47 -3.84 1.35
CA LEU A 97 -2.54 -5.14 1.99
C LEU A 97 -3.12 -4.89 3.39
N ASP A 98 -4.42 -4.62 3.44
CA ASP A 98 -5.16 -4.56 4.70
C ASP A 98 -5.04 -5.92 5.39
N ASP A 99 -4.30 -5.96 6.48
CA ASP A 99 -4.32 -7.04 7.47
C ASP A 99 -5.63 -6.88 8.27
N SER A 100 -6.78 -7.04 7.61
CA SER A 100 -8.06 -7.13 8.30
C SER A 100 -8.17 -8.50 8.97
N ASP A 101 -7.30 -8.79 9.95
CA ASP A 101 -7.66 -9.72 11.02
C ASP A 101 -8.43 -8.87 12.03
N GLY A 102 -9.75 -8.90 11.89
CA GLY A 102 -10.66 -8.23 12.79
C GLY A 102 -10.56 -8.84 14.18
N GLU A 103 -10.31 -7.99 15.17
CA GLU A 103 -10.67 -8.31 16.54
C GLU A 103 -11.97 -7.56 16.85
N GLU A 104 -13.08 -8.26 16.58
CA GLU A 104 -14.35 -8.00 17.23
C GLU A 104 -14.15 -8.30 18.72
N GLU A 105 -13.84 -7.28 19.52
CA GLU A 105 -14.01 -7.40 20.97
C GLU A 105 -15.52 -7.32 21.27
N GLU A 106 -16.17 -8.49 21.31
CA GLU A 106 -17.41 -8.67 22.06
C GLU A 106 -17.13 -8.33 23.54
N GLU A 107 -17.37 -7.07 23.91
CA GLU A 107 -17.49 -6.68 25.32
C GLU A 107 -18.83 -7.21 25.84
N GLY A 108 -18.76 -8.36 26.51
CA GLY A 108 -19.88 -8.93 27.23
C GLY A 108 -20.29 -8.05 28.42
N ASP A 109 -21.60 -7.89 28.60
CA ASP A 109 -22.16 -7.68 29.92
C ASP A 109 -23.28 -8.69 30.16
N GLN A 110 -22.90 -9.73 30.89
CA GLN A 110 -23.80 -10.71 31.47
C GLN A 110 -23.95 -10.31 32.95
N ALA A 111 -24.96 -9.51 33.27
CA ALA A 111 -25.37 -9.25 34.64
C ALA A 111 -26.65 -10.05 34.96
N ALA A 112 -26.49 -11.00 35.89
CA ALA A 112 -27.50 -11.87 36.45
C ALA A 112 -28.45 -11.16 37.42
#